data_AF-A0A830D576-F1
#
_entry.id   AF-A0A830D576-F1
#
_cell.length_a   1.000
_cell.length_b   1.000
_cell.length_c   1.000
_cell.angle_alpha   90.00
_cell.angle_beta   90.00
_cell.angle_gamma   90.00
#
_symmetry.space_group_name_H-M   'P 1'
#
loop_
_entity.id
_entity.type
_entity.pdbx_description
1 polymer ?
#
loop_
_entity_poly.entity_id
_entity_poly.type
_entity_poly.pdbx_seq_one_letter_code
_entity_poly.pdbx_strand_id
1 'polypeptide(L)'
;GQIQAFIDALPKHPLHSHGLINAPKVLADVVESTVGAVFIDSNYSMDKTWEVASDLLEPIITPEMLEKNPVKKLFEICQKYKLKVKLVDLWSQEGTYKVFVNNQLSGKGTCREKKEIALNRAANHAYKEVVRRMSENILS
;
A
#
# COMPACT_ATOMS: atom_id res chain seq x y z
N GLY A 1 -17.11 8.20 4.93
CA GLY A 1 -16.82 7.12 5.92
C GLY A 1 -15.61 6.31 5.48
N GLN A 2 -15.10 5.40 6.32
CA GLN A 2 -13.89 4.61 6.01
C GLN A 2 -14.05 3.75 4.74
N ILE A 3 -15.23 3.17 4.50
CA ILE A 3 -15.54 2.38 3.30
C ILE A 3 -15.44 3.23 2.03
N GLN A 4 -16.06 4.41 2.01
CA GLN A 4 -15.97 5.30 0.84
C GLN A 4 -14.53 5.75 0.57
N ALA A 5 -13.78 6.11 1.62
CA ALA A 5 -12.38 6.50 1.47
C ALA A 5 -11.49 5.36 0.94
N PHE A 6 -11.84 4.11 1.27
CA PHE A 6 -11.20 2.92 0.71
C PHE A 6 -11.54 2.76 -0.78
N ILE A 7 -12.83 2.83 -1.14
CA ILE A 7 -13.29 2.74 -2.54
C ILE A 7 -12.63 3.83 -3.40
N ASP A 8 -12.60 5.07 -2.92
CA ASP A 8 -12.00 6.21 -3.63
C ASP A 8 -10.47 6.08 -3.82
N ALA A 9 -9.81 5.26 -3.00
CA ALA A 9 -8.38 5.01 -3.10
C ALA A 9 -8.02 3.97 -4.18
N LEU A 10 -8.93 3.04 -4.51
CA LEU A 10 -8.68 1.92 -5.43
C LEU A 10 -8.24 2.35 -6.84
N PRO A 11 -8.82 3.41 -7.46
CA PRO A 11 -8.37 3.86 -8.78
C PRO A 11 -6.93 4.40 -8.78
N LYS A 12 -6.45 4.91 -7.64
CA LYS A 12 -5.10 5.51 -7.50
C LYS A 12 -4.06 4.48 -7.11
N HIS A 13 -4.49 3.46 -6.37
CA HIS A 13 -3.65 2.42 -5.80
C HIS A 13 -4.39 1.09 -6.00
N PRO A 14 -3.98 0.25 -6.96
CA PRO A 14 -4.54 -1.08 -7.12
C PRO A 14 -4.45 -1.90 -5.82
N LEU A 15 -5.37 -2.84 -5.57
CA LEU A 15 -5.43 -3.61 -4.31
C LEU A 15 -4.11 -4.30 -3.93
N HIS A 16 -3.34 -4.74 -4.92
CA HIS A 16 -2.02 -5.37 -4.76
C HIS A 16 -0.88 -4.36 -4.50
N SER A 17 -1.20 -3.08 -4.36
CA SER A 17 -0.23 -2.03 -3.99
C SER A 17 0.26 -2.22 -2.56
N HIS A 18 1.56 -2.43 -2.41
CA HIS A 18 2.18 -2.65 -1.11
C HIS A 18 2.10 -1.38 -0.23
N GLY A 19 1.21 -1.39 0.76
CA GLY A 19 1.13 -0.37 1.82
C GLY A 19 0.67 1.02 1.38
N LEU A 20 -0.08 1.12 0.27
CA LEU A 20 -0.62 2.41 -0.24
C LEU A 20 -2.10 2.66 0.12
N ILE A 21 -2.81 1.61 0.53
CA ILE A 21 -4.25 1.63 0.80
C ILE A 21 -4.49 1.35 2.28
N ASN A 22 -5.38 2.13 2.89
CA ASN A 22 -5.86 1.85 4.24
C ASN A 22 -7.16 1.06 4.14
N ALA A 23 -7.07 -0.27 4.20
CA ALA A 23 -8.25 -1.13 4.23
C ALA A 23 -9.02 -0.95 5.55
N PRO A 24 -10.36 -0.75 5.52
CA PRO A 24 -11.19 -0.65 6.71
C PRO A 24 -11.20 -1.96 7.50
N LYS A 25 -10.96 -1.89 8.81
CA LYS A 25 -10.91 -3.07 9.68
C LYS A 25 -12.22 -3.86 9.64
N VAL A 26 -13.36 -3.17 9.54
CA VAL A 26 -14.69 -3.80 9.50
C VAL A 26 -14.86 -4.82 8.37
N LEU A 27 -14.14 -4.68 7.25
CA LEU A 27 -14.18 -5.68 6.19
C LEU A 27 -13.52 -6.98 6.63
N ALA A 28 -12.40 -6.92 7.35
CA ALA A 28 -11.77 -8.08 7.93
C ALA A 28 -12.67 -8.70 9.02
N ASP A 29 -13.26 -7.87 9.90
CA ASP A 29 -14.16 -8.35 10.95
C ASP A 29 -15.36 -9.13 10.37
N VAL A 30 -15.91 -8.70 9.23
CA VAL A 30 -17.01 -9.41 8.53
C VAL A 30 -16.56 -10.76 7.98
N VAL A 31 -15.39 -10.84 7.33
CA VAL A 31 -14.85 -12.10 6.82
C VAL A 31 -14.55 -13.06 7.98
N GLU A 32 -13.84 -12.59 9.00
CA GLU A 32 -13.46 -13.39 10.18
C GLU A 32 -14.68 -13.91 10.95
N SER A 33 -15.70 -13.06 11.15
CA SER A 33 -16.94 -13.47 11.81
C SER A 33 -17.76 -14.48 10.99
N THR A 34 -17.77 -14.33 9.66
CA THR A 34 -18.43 -15.29 8.76
C THR A 34 -17.76 -16.67 8.83
N VAL A 35 -16.43 -16.70 8.75
CA VAL A 35 -15.65 -17.95 8.90
C VAL A 35 -15.88 -18.57 10.28
N GLY A 36 -15.90 -17.74 11.33
CA GLY A 36 -16.21 -18.19 12.69
C GLY A 36 -17.62 -18.79 12.83
N ALA A 37 -18.62 -18.21 12.17
CA ALA A 37 -19.98 -18.73 12.16
C ALA A 37 -20.06 -20.12 11.49
N VAL A 38 -19.40 -20.29 10.34
CA VAL A 38 -19.31 -21.59 9.65
C VAL A 38 -18.61 -22.64 10.53
N PHE A 39 -17.57 -22.25 11.26
CA PHE A 39 -16.90 -23.16 12.20
C PHE A 39 -17.82 -23.66 13.31
N ILE A 40 -18.64 -22.78 13.89
CA ILE A 40 -19.63 -23.18 14.90
C ILE A 40 -20.72 -24.07 14.28
N ASP A 41 -21.28 -23.68 13.14
CA ASP A 41 -22.36 -24.40 12.46
C ASP A 41 -21.92 -25.81 11.99
N SER A 42 -20.65 -25.95 11.60
CA SER A 42 -20.05 -27.23 11.20
C SER A 42 -19.64 -28.13 12.37
N ASN A 43 -20.11 -27.85 13.59
CA ASN A 43 -19.73 -28.54 14.83
C ASN A 43 -18.21 -28.56 15.03
N TYR A 44 -17.58 -27.40 14.88
CA TYR A 44 -16.14 -27.19 15.09
C TYR A 44 -15.24 -27.98 14.12
N SER A 45 -15.74 -28.29 12.91
CA SER A 45 -14.97 -29.01 11.88
C SER A 45 -14.10 -28.06 11.07
N MET A 46 -12.78 -28.19 11.20
CA MET A 46 -11.82 -27.40 10.41
C MET A 46 -11.91 -27.71 8.92
N ASP A 47 -12.08 -28.98 8.55
CA ASP A 47 -12.14 -29.41 7.14
C ASP A 47 -13.35 -28.77 6.41
N LYS A 48 -14.54 -28.84 7.02
CA LYS A 48 -15.75 -28.21 6.47
C LYS A 48 -15.66 -26.69 6.45
N THR A 49 -15.05 -26.10 7.48
CA THR A 49 -14.83 -24.65 7.52
C THR A 49 -13.89 -24.23 6.40
N TRP A 50 -12.84 -25.00 6.16
CA TRP A 50 -11.86 -24.73 5.12
C TRP A 50 -12.48 -24.84 3.72
N GLU A 51 -13.32 -25.84 3.47
CA GLU A 51 -14.04 -26.00 2.19
C GLU A 51 -14.82 -24.73 1.80
N VAL A 52 -15.51 -24.11 2.77
CA VAL A 52 -16.24 -22.85 2.53
C VAL A 52 -15.30 -21.65 2.49
N ALA A 53 -14.32 -21.58 3.40
CA ALA A 53 -13.40 -20.45 3.50
C ALA A 53 -12.47 -20.35 2.29
N SER A 54 -12.06 -21.48 1.68
CA SER A 54 -11.20 -21.48 0.51
C SER A 54 -11.84 -20.80 -0.70
N ASP A 55 -13.13 -21.01 -0.89
CA ASP A 55 -13.90 -20.37 -1.97
C ASP A 55 -14.01 -18.87 -1.74
N LEU A 56 -14.24 -18.45 -0.49
CA LEU A 56 -14.29 -17.03 -0.11
C LEU A 56 -12.92 -16.35 -0.27
N LEU A 57 -11.83 -17.07 0.00
CA LEU A 57 -10.46 -16.58 -0.01
C LEU A 57 -9.74 -16.86 -1.33
N GLU A 58 -10.46 -17.27 -2.37
CA GLU A 58 -9.88 -17.47 -3.70
C GLU A 58 -9.04 -16.23 -4.07
N PRO A 59 -7.75 -16.41 -4.42
CA PRO A 59 -6.83 -15.30 -4.49
C PRO A 59 -7.19 -14.35 -5.65
N ILE A 60 -7.73 -13.19 -5.29
CA ILE A 60 -7.90 -12.06 -6.22
C ILE A 60 -6.53 -11.50 -6.66
N ILE A 61 -5.49 -11.74 -5.87
CA ILE A 61 -4.11 -11.27 -6.10
C ILE A 61 -3.18 -12.46 -6.20
N THR A 62 -2.49 -12.60 -7.33
CA THR A 62 -1.46 -13.64 -7.51
C THR A 62 -0.08 -13.15 -7.05
N PRO A 63 0.88 -14.06 -6.77
CA PRO A 63 2.24 -13.67 -6.42
C PRO A 63 2.91 -12.74 -7.44
N GLU A 64 2.61 -12.89 -8.74
CA GLU A 64 3.17 -12.09 -9.83
C GLU A 64 2.64 -10.64 -9.83
N MET A 65 1.45 -10.43 -9.26
CA MET A 65 0.86 -9.10 -9.10
C MET A 65 1.46 -8.31 -7.92
N LEU A 66 2.26 -8.96 -7.05
CA LEU A 66 2.81 -8.31 -5.87
C LEU A 66 3.85 -7.25 -6.24
N GLU A 67 3.55 -6.00 -5.88
CA GLU A 67 4.49 -4.91 -6.09
C GLU A 67 5.57 -4.86 -5.01
N LYS A 68 6.80 -4.51 -5.41
CA LYS A 68 7.85 -4.13 -4.46
C LYS A 68 7.39 -2.95 -3.59
N ASN A 69 7.80 -2.97 -2.32
CA ASN A 69 7.57 -1.86 -1.40
C ASN A 69 8.03 -0.50 -1.99
N PRO A 70 7.21 0.56 -1.92
CA PRO A 70 7.52 1.86 -2.54
C PRO A 70 8.80 2.53 -2.04
N VAL A 71 9.10 2.41 -0.74
CA VAL A 71 10.34 2.94 -0.15
C VAL A 71 11.54 2.23 -0.75
N LYS A 72 11.49 0.90 -0.85
CA LYS A 72 12.53 0.10 -1.50
C LYS A 72 12.73 0.51 -2.97
N LYS A 73 11.64 0.62 -3.76
CA LYS A 73 11.70 1.07 -5.16
C LYS A 73 12.40 2.42 -5.30
N LEU A 74 12.07 3.39 -4.43
CA LEU A 74 12.69 4.72 -4.41
C LEU A 74 14.20 4.63 -4.11
N PHE A 75 14.60 3.91 -3.06
CA PHE A 75 16.02 3.81 -2.72
C PHE A 75 16.82 3.08 -3.80
N GLU A 76 16.30 2.00 -4.38
CA GLU A 76 16.94 1.27 -5.49
C GLU A 76 17.22 2.20 -6.68
N ILE A 77 16.23 2.97 -7.13
CA ILE A 77 16.42 3.87 -8.28
C ILE A 77 17.35 5.05 -7.94
N CYS A 78 17.20 5.65 -6.76
CA CYS A 78 18.07 6.76 -6.37
C CYS A 78 19.52 6.30 -6.22
N GLN A 79 19.75 5.11 -5.67
CA GLN A 79 21.10 4.53 -5.59
C GLN A 79 21.70 4.30 -6.97
N LYS A 80 20.92 3.74 -7.92
CA LYS A 80 21.36 3.54 -9.31
C LYS A 80 21.87 4.83 -9.96
N TYR A 81 21.19 5.95 -9.72
CA TYR A 81 21.55 7.26 -10.26
C TYR A 81 22.38 8.13 -9.31
N LYS A 82 22.92 7.57 -8.22
CA LYS A 82 23.72 8.28 -7.20
C LYS A 82 23.04 9.52 -6.62
N LEU A 83 21.72 9.48 -6.49
CA LEU A 83 20.89 10.55 -5.92
C LEU A 83 20.78 10.40 -4.40
N LYS A 84 20.78 11.51 -3.67
CA LYS A 84 20.60 11.54 -2.21
C LYS A 84 19.12 11.65 -1.86
N VAL A 85 18.62 10.75 -1.02
CA VAL A 85 17.23 10.75 -0.54
C VAL A 85 17.18 11.24 0.91
N LYS A 86 16.24 12.14 1.21
CA LYS A 86 15.90 12.56 2.58
C LYS A 86 14.40 12.41 2.80
N LEU A 87 14.04 11.63 3.81
CA LEU A 87 12.67 11.49 4.27
C LEU A 87 12.43 12.48 5.41
N VAL A 88 11.31 13.20 5.37
CA VAL A 88 10.90 14.15 6.42
C VAL A 88 9.55 13.71 6.95
N ASP A 89 9.56 13.31 8.22
CA ASP A 89 8.38 12.89 8.97
C ASP A 89 7.69 14.11 9.58
N LEU A 90 6.46 14.37 9.12
CA LEU A 90 5.56 15.40 9.67
C LEU A 90 4.23 14.75 10.10
N TRP A 91 4.26 13.46 10.42
CA TRP A 91 3.04 12.69 10.59
C TRP A 91 2.26 13.08 11.84
N SER A 92 2.96 13.31 12.97
CA SER A 92 2.31 13.72 14.22
C SER A 92 1.63 15.09 14.13
N GLN A 93 2.09 15.96 13.24
CA GLN A 93 1.56 17.32 13.07
C GLN A 93 0.50 17.40 11.97
N GLU A 94 0.76 16.77 10.81
CA GLU A 94 -0.02 16.96 9.59
C GLU A 94 -0.52 15.64 8.98
N GLY A 95 -0.21 14.48 9.58
CA GLY A 95 -0.47 13.16 8.97
C GLY A 95 0.31 12.95 7.67
N THR A 96 1.47 13.61 7.51
CA THR A 96 2.18 13.75 6.24
C THR A 96 3.62 13.24 6.31
N TYR A 97 4.10 12.68 5.19
CA TYR A 97 5.52 12.48 4.89
C TYR A 97 5.92 13.27 3.64
N LYS A 98 7.14 13.81 3.65
CA LYS A 98 7.76 14.45 2.48
C LYS A 98 9.05 13.71 2.12
N VAL A 99 9.31 13.60 0.83
CA VAL A 99 10.53 13.00 0.29
C VAL A 99 11.25 14.04 -0.55
N PHE A 100 12.51 14.25 -0.22
CA PHE A 100 13.42 15.11 -0.97
C PHE A 100 14.46 14.25 -1.66
N VAL A 101 14.70 14.52 -2.93
CA VAL A 101 15.75 13.89 -3.72
C VAL A 101 16.68 15.02 -4.20
N ASN A 102 17.97 14.92 -3.87
CA ASN A 102 18.95 16.00 -4.06
C ASN A 102 18.45 17.37 -3.56
N ASN A 103 17.90 17.38 -2.34
CA ASN A 103 17.33 18.56 -1.68
C ASN A 103 16.10 19.19 -2.36
N GLN A 104 15.56 18.59 -3.43
CA GLN A 104 14.32 19.03 -4.07
C GLN A 104 13.14 18.16 -3.61
N LEU A 105 12.02 18.79 -3.25
CA LEU A 105 10.79 18.07 -2.93
C LEU A 105 10.36 17.27 -4.16
N SER A 106 10.33 15.94 -4.00
CA SER A 106 10.03 15.00 -5.08
C SER A 106 8.80 14.15 -4.78
N GLY A 107 8.39 14.06 -3.52
CA GLY A 107 7.17 13.34 -3.14
C GLY A 107 6.55 13.85 -1.85
N LYS A 108 5.23 13.74 -1.78
CA LYS A 108 4.42 13.99 -0.59
C LYS A 108 3.36 12.90 -0.50
N GLY A 109 3.12 12.41 0.72
CA GLY A 109 2.09 11.42 1.01
C GLY A 109 1.41 11.77 2.32
N THR A 110 0.09 11.54 2.38
CA THR A 110 -0.74 11.85 3.55
C THR A 110 -1.62 10.66 3.92
N CYS A 111 -1.74 10.40 5.22
CA CYS A 111 -2.66 9.44 5.83
C CYS A 111 -2.64 9.69 7.34
N ARG A 112 -3.78 10.03 7.95
CA ARG A 112 -3.84 10.33 9.40
C ARG A 112 -3.95 9.06 10.24
N GLU A 113 -4.45 7.99 9.63
CA GLU A 113 -4.75 6.73 10.31
C GLU A 113 -3.50 5.89 10.50
N LYS A 114 -2.59 5.89 9.51
CA LYS A 114 -1.38 5.04 9.50
C LYS A 114 -0.18 5.78 8.93
N LYS A 115 0.82 5.98 9.78
CA LYS A 115 2.10 6.63 9.45
C LYS A 115 2.82 5.97 8.26
N GLU A 116 2.83 4.65 8.24
CA GLU A 116 3.47 3.87 7.18
C GLU A 116 2.85 4.13 5.80
N ILE A 117 1.53 4.29 5.72
CA ILE A 117 0.84 4.60 4.45
C ILE A 117 1.23 5.98 3.94
N ALA A 118 1.34 6.98 4.84
CA ALA A 118 1.81 8.31 4.45
C ALA A 118 3.23 8.25 3.87
N LEU A 119 4.13 7.49 4.51
CA LEU A 119 5.50 7.24 4.03
C LEU A 119 5.50 6.55 2.66
N ASN A 120 4.78 5.44 2.50
CA ASN A 120 4.73 4.68 1.26
C ASN A 120 4.15 5.51 0.10
N ARG A 121 3.10 6.32 0.36
CA ARG A 121 2.55 7.25 -0.63
C ARG A 121 3.58 8.31 -1.05
N ALA A 122 4.30 8.88 -0.09
CA ALA A 122 5.33 9.89 -0.36
C ALA A 122 6.48 9.29 -1.18
N ALA A 123 6.92 8.08 -0.83
CA ALA A 123 7.96 7.35 -1.55
C ALA A 123 7.52 6.95 -2.96
N ASN A 124 6.30 6.44 -3.14
CA ASN A 124 5.76 6.09 -4.46
C ASN A 124 5.67 7.33 -5.37
N HIS A 125 5.21 8.46 -4.83
CA HIS A 125 5.18 9.73 -5.56
C HIS A 125 6.60 10.15 -5.99
N ALA A 126 7.57 10.15 -5.08
CA ALA A 126 8.96 10.47 -5.41
C ALA A 126 9.58 9.51 -6.41
N TYR A 127 9.29 8.21 -6.31
CA TYR A 127 9.76 7.20 -7.24
C TYR A 127 9.26 7.49 -8.66
N LYS A 128 7.96 7.72 -8.84
CA LYS A 128 7.37 8.06 -10.15
C LYS A 128 8.00 9.31 -10.74
N GLU A 129 8.24 10.32 -9.91
CA GLU A 129 8.87 11.57 -10.33
C GLU A 129 10.35 11.38 -10.73
N VAL A 130 11.12 10.59 -10.00
CA VAL A 130 12.51 10.26 -10.37
C VAL A 130 12.54 9.46 -11.69
N VAL A 131 11.69 8.45 -11.85
CA VAL A 131 11.58 7.67 -13.10
C VAL A 131 11.27 8.59 -14.28
N ARG A 132 10.30 9.51 -14.13
CA ARG A 132 9.92 10.48 -15.15
C ARG A 132 11.11 11.34 -15.58
N ARG A 133 11.80 11.98 -14.63
CA ARG A 133 12.98 12.83 -14.90
C ARG A 133 14.11 12.06 -15.59
N MET A 134 14.35 10.81 -15.16
CA MET A 134 15.42 10.00 -15.76
C MET A 134 15.07 9.52 -17.16
N SER A 135 13.78 9.33 -17.47
CA SER A 135 13.33 8.98 -18.82
C SER A 135 13.46 10.16 -19.78
N GLU A 136 13.15 11.36 -19.32
CA GLU A 136 13.29 12.61 -20.09
C GLU A 136 14.76 12.92 -20.42
N ASN A 137 15.68 12.72 -19.47
CA ASN A 137 17.11 12.96 -19.67
C ASN A 137 17.80 11.95 -20.62
N ILE A 138 17.18 10.80 -20.92
CA ILE A 138 17.72 9.81 -21.87
C ILE A 138 17.32 10.15 -23.31
N LEU A 139 16.26 10.95 -23.49
CA LEU A 139 15.73 11.36 -24.80
C LEU A 139 16.24 12.75 -25.25
N SER A 140 17.02 13.43 -24.41
CA SER A 140 17.66 14.74 -24.67
C SER A 140 19.15 14.59 -24.93
#